data_AF-A0A537M0Z9-F1
#
_entry.id   AF-A0A537M0Z9-F1
#
_cell.length_a   1.000
_cell.length_b   1.000
_cell.length_c   1.000
_cell.angle_alpha   90.00
_cell.angle_beta   90.00
_cell.angle_gamma   90.00
#
_symmetry.space_group_name_H-M   'P 1'
#
loop_
_entity.id
_entity.type
_entity.pdbx_description
1 polymer ?
#
loop_
_entity_poly.entity_id
_entity_poly.type
_entity_poly.pdbx_seq_one_letter_code
_entity_poly.pdbx_strand_id
1 'polypeptide(L)'
;MTADAPTSTRFTVYRDAGNRVFGGFFGGVRRLWAKRWARIVAIILALPVLFYFLMWIIFVPGLPSAESLLSYQPPLPTNVRSVDGEPIHSFARERRVELRYDEFPQQLVDAFTSAEDRTFFTHGGIDFPGLIGAVGDYIRKAGSGTRARGGS
;
A
#
# COMPACT_ATOMS: atom_id res chain seq x y z
N MET A 1 -68.86 -25.19 -45.42
CA MET A 1 -68.20 -25.03 -44.11
C MET A 1 -66.98 -25.94 -44.09
N THR A 2 -65.79 -25.40 -44.32
CA THR A 2 -64.53 -26.10 -44.05
C THR A 2 -63.59 -25.05 -43.48
N ALA A 3 -63.33 -25.15 -42.17
CA ALA A 3 -62.52 -24.20 -41.43
C ALA A 3 -61.03 -24.44 -41.73
N ASP A 4 -60.31 -23.37 -42.11
CA ASP A 4 -58.85 -23.40 -42.21
C ASP A 4 -58.24 -23.53 -40.80
N ALA A 5 -57.34 -24.51 -40.65
CA ALA A 5 -56.64 -24.77 -39.40
C ALA A 5 -55.53 -23.72 -39.16
N PRO A 6 -55.33 -23.26 -37.91
CA PRO A 6 -54.30 -22.26 -37.63
C PRO A 6 -52.89 -22.88 -37.68
N THR A 7 -52.03 -22.35 -38.55
CA THR A 7 -50.61 -22.69 -38.64
C THR A 7 -49.90 -22.27 -37.35
N SER A 8 -49.61 -23.23 -36.47
CA SER A 8 -48.80 -22.99 -35.27
C SER A 8 -47.31 -22.97 -35.62
N THR A 9 -46.72 -21.77 -35.70
CA THR A 9 -45.26 -21.61 -35.82
C THR A 9 -44.61 -21.95 -34.47
N ARG A 10 -43.95 -23.12 -34.39
CA ARG A 10 -43.10 -23.47 -33.24
C ARG A 10 -41.77 -22.72 -33.36
N PHE A 11 -41.55 -21.76 -32.46
CA PHE A 11 -40.22 -21.21 -32.22
C PHE A 11 -39.44 -22.17 -31.30
N THR A 12 -38.51 -22.93 -31.89
CA THR A 12 -37.47 -23.62 -31.12
C THR A 12 -36.37 -22.63 -30.77
N VAL A 13 -36.32 -22.19 -29.51
CA VAL A 13 -35.24 -21.34 -29.01
C VAL A 13 -33.97 -22.20 -28.88
N TYR A 14 -32.99 -21.96 -29.74
CA TYR A 14 -31.70 -22.64 -29.75
C TYR A 14 -30.83 -22.14 -28.58
N ARG A 15 -30.95 -22.82 -27.44
CA ARG A 15 -30.28 -22.48 -26.16
C ARG A 15 -28.88 -23.09 -26.05
N ASP A 16 -28.08 -23.05 -27.13
CA ASP A 16 -26.75 -23.69 -27.18
C ASP A 16 -25.58 -22.70 -27.40
N ALA A 17 -25.88 -21.39 -27.53
CA ALA A 17 -24.84 -20.38 -27.69
C ALA A 17 -24.02 -20.13 -26.41
N GLY A 18 -24.64 -20.23 -25.23
CA GLY A 18 -23.95 -20.01 -23.95
C GLY A 18 -22.89 -21.07 -23.66
N ASN A 19 -23.21 -22.35 -23.88
CA ASN A 19 -22.36 -23.45 -23.47
C ASN A 19 -21.08 -23.58 -24.34
N ARG A 20 -21.13 -23.16 -25.61
CA ARG A 20 -19.95 -23.12 -26.49
C ARG A 20 -18.97 -22.00 -26.14
N VAL A 21 -19.46 -20.83 -25.74
CA VAL A 21 -18.61 -19.70 -25.35
C VAL A 21 -17.89 -20.01 -24.04
N PHE A 22 -18.61 -20.50 -23.02
CA PHE A 22 -18.01 -20.90 -21.75
C PHE A 22 -17.13 -22.16 -21.92
N GLY A 23 -17.61 -23.20 -22.60
CA GLY A 23 -16.88 -24.45 -22.80
C GLY A 23 -15.59 -24.29 -23.63
N GLY A 24 -15.60 -23.44 -24.64
CA GLY A 24 -14.41 -23.12 -25.45
C GLY A 24 -13.33 -22.39 -24.64
N PHE A 25 -13.75 -21.45 -23.78
CA PHE A 25 -12.87 -20.72 -22.88
C PHE A 25 -12.20 -21.66 -21.86
N PHE A 26 -12.98 -22.48 -21.13
CA PHE A 26 -12.45 -23.44 -20.16
C PHE A 26 -11.57 -24.51 -20.82
N GLY A 27 -11.89 -24.94 -22.04
CA GLY A 27 -11.07 -25.85 -22.84
C GLY A 27 -9.71 -25.25 -23.22
N GLY A 28 -9.68 -23.97 -23.62
CA GLY A 28 -8.46 -23.23 -23.92
C GLY A 28 -7.57 -23.02 -22.69
N VAL A 29 -8.16 -22.61 -21.57
CA VAL A 29 -7.48 -22.46 -20.28
C VAL A 29 -6.84 -23.78 -19.83
N ARG A 30 -7.55 -24.92 -19.95
CA ARG A 30 -7.02 -26.24 -19.59
C ARG A 30 -5.81 -26.65 -20.42
N ARG A 31 -5.81 -26.34 -21.72
CA ARG A 31 -4.67 -26.60 -22.64
C ARG A 31 -3.46 -25.72 -22.33
N LEU A 32 -3.70 -24.47 -21.92
CA LEU A 32 -2.64 -23.57 -21.48
C LEU A 32 -2.05 -24.03 -20.14
N TRP A 33 -2.88 -24.39 -19.17
CA TRP A 33 -2.47 -24.89 -17.85
C TRP A 33 -1.70 -26.21 -17.87
N ALA A 34 -1.90 -27.05 -18.90
CA ALA A 34 -1.09 -28.25 -19.10
C ALA A 34 0.41 -27.92 -19.27
N LYS A 35 0.73 -26.77 -19.86
CA LYS A 35 2.12 -26.34 -20.11
C LYS A 35 2.78 -25.87 -18.82
N ARG A 36 3.99 -26.36 -18.54
CA ARG A 36 4.75 -25.99 -17.32
C ARG A 36 5.02 -24.49 -17.21
N TRP A 37 5.34 -23.83 -18.32
CA TRP A 37 5.62 -22.39 -18.34
C TRP A 37 4.39 -21.54 -18.00
N ALA A 38 3.20 -21.95 -18.44
CA ALA A 38 1.95 -21.23 -18.16
C ALA A 38 1.61 -21.27 -16.66
N ARG A 39 1.89 -22.40 -15.99
CA ARG A 39 1.77 -22.52 -14.54
C ARG A 39 2.77 -21.62 -13.80
N ILE A 40 4.01 -21.59 -14.25
CA ILE A 40 5.05 -20.72 -13.65
C ILE A 40 4.65 -19.24 -13.77
N VAL A 41 4.22 -18.80 -14.95
CA VAL A 41 3.75 -17.42 -15.17
C VAL A 41 2.54 -17.11 -14.29
N ALA A 42 1.57 -18.02 -14.20
CA ALA A 42 0.41 -17.84 -13.33
C ALA A 42 0.82 -17.68 -11.85
N ILE A 43 1.77 -18.48 -11.36
CA ILE A 43 2.27 -18.39 -9.98
C ILE A 43 3.02 -17.06 -9.75
N ILE A 44 3.89 -16.66 -10.67
CA ILE A 44 4.64 -15.39 -10.58
C ILE A 44 3.70 -14.19 -10.51
N LEU A 45 2.56 -14.23 -11.20
CA LEU A 45 1.56 -13.17 -11.13
C LEU A 45 0.65 -13.29 -9.90
N ALA A 46 0.30 -14.49 -9.49
CA ALA A 46 -0.60 -14.71 -8.36
C ALA A 46 0.07 -14.42 -7.01
N LEU A 47 1.36 -14.73 -6.84
CA LEU A 47 2.06 -14.56 -5.57
C LEU A 47 2.13 -13.09 -5.10
N PRO A 48 2.52 -12.09 -5.92
CA PRO A 48 2.52 -10.69 -5.51
C PRO A 48 1.11 -10.17 -5.18
N VAL A 49 0.10 -10.60 -5.93
CA VAL A 49 -1.29 -10.21 -5.69
C VAL A 49 -1.78 -10.77 -4.35
N LEU A 50 -1.51 -12.05 -4.10
CA LEU A 50 -1.82 -12.70 -2.83
C LEU A 50 -1.09 -12.03 -1.66
N PHE A 51 0.21 -11.75 -1.83
CA PHE A 51 1.01 -11.05 -0.85
C PHE A 51 0.46 -9.66 -0.52
N TYR A 52 0.15 -8.87 -1.56
CA TYR A 52 -0.46 -7.55 -1.41
C TYR A 52 -1.80 -7.61 -0.67
N PHE A 53 -2.67 -8.55 -1.04
CA PHE A 53 -3.97 -8.74 -0.40
C PHE A 53 -3.83 -9.16 1.07
N LEU A 54 -2.88 -10.05 1.37
CA LEU A 54 -2.58 -10.47 2.73
C LEU A 54 -2.06 -9.30 3.57
N MET A 55 -1.14 -8.49 3.02
CA MET A 55 -0.69 -7.26 3.69
C MET A 55 -1.86 -6.31 3.95
N TRP A 56 -2.75 -6.13 2.98
CA TRP A 56 -3.90 -5.24 3.15
C TRP A 56 -4.80 -5.71 4.32
N ILE A 57 -5.15 -6.99 4.38
CA ILE A 57 -5.99 -7.53 5.47
C ILE A 57 -5.31 -7.43 6.83
N ILE A 58 -4.00 -7.69 6.91
CA ILE A 58 -3.29 -7.72 8.19
C ILE A 58 -3.04 -6.32 8.73
N PHE A 59 -2.62 -5.38 7.88
CA PHE A 59 -2.09 -4.10 8.35
C PHE A 59 -3.14 -2.99 8.34
N VAL A 60 -4.03 -2.94 7.35
CA VAL A 60 -4.98 -1.83 7.20
C VAL A 60 -5.94 -1.67 8.39
N PRO A 61 -6.50 -2.74 9.00
CA PRO A 61 -7.42 -2.57 10.12
C PRO A 61 -6.79 -1.92 11.36
N GLY A 62 -5.47 -2.00 11.51
CA GLY A 62 -4.74 -1.41 12.63
C GLY A 62 -4.20 -0.01 12.37
N LEU A 63 -4.34 0.52 11.14
CA LEU A 63 -3.80 1.83 10.80
C LEU A 63 -4.75 2.96 11.26
N PRO A 64 -4.21 4.02 11.86
CA PRO A 64 -4.98 5.21 12.17
C PRO A 64 -5.49 5.87 10.87
N SER A 65 -6.65 6.52 10.95
CA SER A 65 -7.19 7.33 9.85
C SER A 65 -6.22 8.44 9.45
N ALA A 66 -6.18 8.80 8.16
CA ALA A 66 -5.30 9.86 7.68
C ALA A 66 -5.58 11.20 8.39
N GLU A 67 -6.84 11.46 8.72
CA GLU A 67 -7.31 12.66 9.42
C GLU A 67 -6.71 12.76 10.83
N SER A 68 -6.54 11.63 11.52
CA SER A 68 -5.95 11.62 12.86
C SER A 68 -4.47 12.01 12.88
N LEU A 69 -3.77 11.85 11.75
CA LEU A 69 -2.38 12.31 11.60
C LEU A 69 -2.29 13.84 11.48
N LEU A 70 -3.35 14.49 10.97
CA LEU A 70 -3.42 15.94 10.86
C LEU A 70 -3.72 16.62 12.21
N SER A 71 -4.38 15.91 13.13
CA SER A 71 -4.79 16.44 14.44
C SER A 71 -3.89 15.99 15.60
N TYR A 72 -2.71 15.42 15.32
CA TYR A 72 -1.81 14.98 16.37
C TYR A 72 -1.27 16.17 17.15
N GLN A 73 -1.54 16.19 18.47
CA GLN A 73 -1.07 17.23 19.38
C GLN A 73 -0.09 16.62 20.39
N PRO A 74 1.20 16.99 20.34
CA PRO A 74 2.17 16.47 21.28
C PRO A 74 1.89 16.99 22.70
N PRO A 75 2.12 16.19 23.75
CA PRO A 75 2.06 16.69 25.12
C PRO A 75 3.10 17.80 25.33
N LEU A 76 2.63 19.00 25.64
CA LEU A 76 3.46 20.19 25.87
C LEU A 76 3.78 20.42 27.35
N PRO A 77 4.93 21.04 27.64
CA PRO A 77 5.30 21.44 29.00
C PRO A 77 4.33 22.47 29.58
N THR A 78 3.95 22.31 30.86
CA THR A 78 3.25 23.35 31.63
C THR A 78 4.27 24.32 32.19
N ASN A 79 4.20 25.60 31.83
CA ASN A 79 5.16 26.61 32.28
C ASN A 79 4.59 27.44 33.45
N VAL A 80 5.34 27.51 34.55
CA VAL A 80 5.08 28.40 35.70
C VAL A 80 5.86 29.70 35.49
N ARG A 81 5.17 30.84 35.58
CA ARG A 81 5.75 32.18 35.38
C ARG A 81 5.62 33.02 36.65
N SER A 82 6.56 33.95 36.83
CA SER A 82 6.53 35.00 37.86
C SER A 82 5.41 36.01 37.60
N VAL A 83 5.13 36.87 38.57
CA VAL A 83 4.21 38.01 38.43
C VAL A 83 4.62 38.95 37.30
N ASP A 84 5.93 39.04 37.03
CA ASP A 84 6.50 39.85 35.94
C ASP A 84 6.49 39.12 34.58
N GLY A 85 5.99 37.88 34.51
CA GLY A 85 5.89 37.09 33.28
C GLY A 85 7.10 36.20 32.97
N GLU A 86 8.20 36.32 33.72
CA GLU A 86 9.41 35.50 33.54
C GLU A 86 9.16 34.02 33.87
N PRO A 87 9.62 33.06 33.05
CA PRO A 87 9.49 31.63 33.35
C PRO A 87 10.33 31.23 34.56
N ILE A 88 9.69 30.65 35.58
CA ILE A 88 10.34 30.13 36.79
C ILE A 88 10.68 28.66 36.62
N HIS A 89 9.71 27.88 36.16
CA HIS A 89 9.84 26.42 36.04
C HIS A 89 8.89 25.87 34.98
N SER A 90 9.16 24.66 34.51
CA SER A 90 8.28 23.94 33.58
C SER A 90 8.10 22.49 34.03
N PHE A 91 6.86 22.05 34.16
CA PHE A 91 6.52 20.66 34.46
C PHE A 91 6.21 19.92 33.17
N ALA A 92 7.01 18.92 32.83
CA ALA A 92 6.82 18.11 31.64
C ALA A 92 7.41 16.72 31.82
N ARG A 93 6.75 15.70 31.25
CA ARG A 93 7.35 14.36 31.10
C ARG A 93 8.45 14.38 30.05
N GLU A 94 8.25 15.18 29.01
CA GLU A 94 9.14 15.29 27.86
C GLU A 94 9.35 16.77 27.55
N ARG A 95 10.60 17.15 27.29
CA ARG A 95 10.95 18.53 26.98
C ARG A 95 10.71 18.80 25.50
N ARG A 96 9.48 19.17 25.15
CA ARG A 96 9.05 19.50 23.78
C ARG A 96 8.74 20.99 23.63
N VAL A 97 9.06 21.52 22.45
CA VAL A 97 8.61 22.82 21.98
C VAL A 97 7.94 22.58 20.64
N GLU A 98 6.68 22.98 20.51
CA GLU A 98 5.98 22.93 19.24
C GLU A 98 6.34 24.18 18.44
N LEU A 99 6.80 23.95 17.22
CA LEU A 99 7.16 24.98 16.26
C LEU A 99 6.38 24.72 14.97
N ARG A 100 5.93 25.80 14.34
CA ARG A 100 5.39 25.76 12.99
C ARG A 100 6.51 25.47 12.00
N TYR A 101 6.16 24.88 10.86
CA TYR A 101 7.14 24.46 9.85
C TYR A 101 8.05 25.61 9.37
N ASP A 102 7.50 26.82 9.27
CA ASP A 102 8.20 28.05 8.85
C ASP A 102 9.16 28.61 9.92
N GLU A 103 9.12 28.11 11.15
CA GLU A 103 10.05 28.51 12.22
C GLU A 103 11.35 27.70 12.19
N PHE A 104 11.40 26.59 11.44
CA PHE A 104 12.61 25.79 11.32
C PHE A 104 13.62 26.41 10.35
N PRO A 105 14.91 26.53 10.72
CA PRO A 105 15.94 26.94 9.78
C PRO A 105 16.01 25.97 8.59
N GLN A 106 16.07 26.48 7.36
CA GLN A 106 16.12 25.64 6.16
C GLN A 106 17.28 24.63 6.20
N GLN A 107 18.46 25.06 6.70
CA GLN A 107 19.62 24.17 6.86
C GLN A 107 19.35 22.98 7.79
N LEU A 108 18.52 23.15 8.82
CA LEU A 108 18.14 22.06 9.72
C LEU A 108 17.24 21.05 9.01
N VAL A 109 16.24 21.55 8.27
CA VAL A 109 15.33 20.71 7.48
C VAL A 109 16.10 19.92 6.43
N ASP A 110 17.00 20.58 5.69
CA ASP A 110 17.83 19.95 4.67
C ASP A 110 18.78 18.89 5.28
N ALA A 111 19.40 19.20 6.41
CA ALA A 111 20.29 18.25 7.11
C ALA A 111 19.51 17.00 7.55
N PHE A 112 18.36 17.18 8.19
CA PHE A 112 17.53 16.07 8.68
C PHE A 112 16.99 15.22 7.53
N THR A 113 16.39 15.84 6.52
CA THR A 113 15.87 15.12 5.34
C THR A 113 16.99 14.43 4.58
N SER A 114 18.17 15.03 4.43
CA SER A 114 19.29 14.36 3.75
C SER A 114 19.76 13.07 4.44
N ALA A 115 19.61 12.97 5.76
CA ALA A 115 20.02 11.82 6.56
C ALA A 115 18.96 10.72 6.60
N GLU A 116 17.69 11.10 6.79
CA GLU A 116 16.57 10.16 6.96
C GLU A 116 15.90 9.80 5.63
N ASP A 117 15.55 10.80 4.82
CA ASP A 117 14.85 10.63 3.55
C ASP A 117 15.13 11.80 2.59
N ARG A 118 16.14 11.62 1.74
CA ARG A 118 16.60 12.65 0.79
C ARG A 118 15.52 13.04 -0.22
N THR A 119 14.56 12.16 -0.46
CA THR A 119 13.51 12.34 -1.47
C THR A 119 12.18 12.74 -0.87
N PHE A 120 12.14 13.05 0.43
CA PHE A 120 10.92 13.33 1.20
C PHE A 120 9.92 14.26 0.48
N PHE A 121 10.41 15.37 -0.07
CA PHE A 121 9.57 16.37 -0.75
C PHE A 121 9.21 16.03 -2.21
N THR A 122 9.82 14.99 -2.79
CA THR A 122 9.66 14.65 -4.21
C THR A 122 8.94 13.32 -4.43
N HIS A 123 8.93 12.40 -3.46
CA HIS A 123 8.19 11.14 -3.57
C HIS A 123 6.76 11.26 -3.04
N GLY A 124 5.83 10.49 -3.62
CA GLY A 124 4.41 10.44 -3.20
C GLY A 124 4.17 9.57 -1.96
N GLY A 125 5.08 9.58 -0.99
CA GLY A 125 5.06 8.73 0.22
C GLY A 125 5.94 7.47 0.21
N ILE A 126 6.31 6.91 -0.95
CA ILE A 126 7.22 5.75 -1.04
C ILE A 126 8.37 6.05 -2.01
N ASP A 127 9.62 5.97 -1.54
CA ASP A 127 10.83 5.97 -2.37
C ASP A 127 11.05 4.58 -3.01
N PHE A 128 10.47 4.36 -4.18
CA PHE A 128 10.61 3.08 -4.92
C PHE A 128 12.07 2.75 -5.29
N PRO A 129 12.88 3.68 -5.85
CA PRO A 129 14.30 3.44 -6.08
C PRO A 129 15.06 3.02 -4.81
N GLY A 130 14.86 3.73 -3.68
CA GLY A 130 15.49 3.41 -2.41
C GLY A 130 15.09 2.04 -1.89
N LEU A 131 13.79 1.70 -1.95
CA LEU A 131 13.26 0.40 -1.51
C LEU A 131 13.85 -0.76 -2.31
N ILE A 132 13.87 -0.66 -3.65
CA ILE A 132 14.44 -1.72 -4.51
C ILE A 132 15.93 -1.88 -4.21
N GLY A 133 16.65 -0.76 -4.03
CA GLY A 133 18.06 -0.78 -3.65
C GLY A 133 18.30 -1.47 -2.30
N ALA A 134 17.47 -1.17 -1.30
CA ALA A 134 17.55 -1.78 0.03
C ALA A 134 17.25 -3.28 0.00
N VAL A 135 16.21 -3.71 -0.73
CA VAL A 135 15.89 -5.14 -0.92
C VAL A 135 17.06 -5.88 -1.59
N GLY A 136 17.66 -5.28 -2.62
CA GLY A 136 18.82 -5.85 -3.30
C GLY A 136 20.05 -5.98 -2.37
N ASP A 137 20.33 -4.96 -1.56
CA ASP A 137 21.42 -5.00 -0.58
C ASP A 137 21.18 -6.08 0.50
N TYR A 138 19.94 -6.17 0.99
CA TYR A 138 19.55 -7.18 1.98
C TYR A 138 19.74 -8.60 1.45
N ILE A 139 19.27 -8.91 0.24
CA ILE A 139 19.42 -10.23 -0.37
C ILE A 139 20.89 -10.61 -0.52
N ARG A 140 21.75 -9.66 -0.93
CA ARG A 140 23.20 -9.90 -1.08
C ARG A 140 23.90 -10.16 0.25
N LYS A 141 23.44 -9.53 1.32
CA LYS A 141 24.01 -9.65 2.67
C LYS A 141 23.33 -10.72 3.52
N ALA A 142 22.26 -11.35 3.03
CA ALA A 142 21.56 -12.40 3.74
C ALA A 142 22.54 -13.54 4.12
N GLY A 143 22.65 -13.83 5.42
CA GLY A 143 23.57 -14.84 5.96
C GLY A 143 25.02 -14.38 6.18
N SER A 144 25.38 -13.14 5.83
CA SER A 144 26.74 -12.61 6.00
C SER A 144 27.04 -12.05 7.40
N GLY A 145 26.01 -11.87 8.24
CA GLY A 145 26.13 -11.20 9.55
C GLY A 145 26.38 -9.68 9.47
N THR A 146 26.46 -9.12 8.26
CA THR A 146 26.66 -7.67 8.05
C THR A 146 25.32 -6.92 7.99
N ARG A 147 25.32 -5.65 8.42
CA ARG A 147 24.11 -4.82 8.41
C ARG A 147 23.76 -4.40 6.98
N ALA A 148 22.49 -4.60 6.61
CA ALA A 148 21.92 -4.08 5.38
C ALA A 148 21.67 -2.57 5.50
N ARG A 149 21.65 -1.89 4.36
CA ARG A 149 21.36 -0.46 4.26
C ARG A 149 19.97 -0.17 4.82
N GLY A 150 19.86 0.84 5.67
CA GLY A 150 18.60 1.24 6.32
C GLY A 150 18.27 0.50 7.64
N GLY A 151 19.11 -0.44 8.08
CA GLY A 151 18.97 -1.03 9.42
C GLY A 151 19.65 -0.18 10.49
N SER A 152 18.87 0.50 11.34
CA SER A 152 19.32 1.06 12.63
C SER A 152 19.42 -0.03 13.69
#